data_AF-A0A4Z2B248-F1
#
_entry.id   AF-A0A4Z2B248-F1
#
_cell.length_a   1.000
_cell.length_b   1.000
_cell.length_c   1.000
_cell.angle_alpha   90.00
_cell.angle_beta   90.00
_cell.angle_gamma   90.00
#
_symmetry.space_group_name_H-M   'P 1'
#
loop_
_entity.id
_entity.type
_entity.pdbx_description
1 polymer ?
#
loop_
_entity_poly.entity_id
_entity_poly.type
_entity_poly.pdbx_seq_one_letter_code
_entity_poly.pdbx_strand_id
1 'polypeptide(L)'
;MERCIHLLSAPSLRLRLKVLDVLELCVRVLSEKENELLPMAHRCWPALVQRLTADDPLAVLRAFRVLCTLGETCGDFLGRRVSKEILPKLCSSLEHHAPVSAKAGPVYTHTMAYKLQLAVLQGLGSLCQRLDLGEKDLDVVCDTCLLYLSCRQPIRLQEASMSVFRHLIQVDPDSVWFTLAELHCPSPYVPPHPDLHPVKLSGMGRPRDEYSDNVLKLLREEFDSEMVGESVG
;
A
#
# COMPACT_ATOMS: atom_id res chain seq x y z
N MET A 1 8.77 -22.60 14.39
CA MET A 1 9.23 -21.56 13.44
C MET A 1 10.76 -21.49 13.29
N GLU A 2 11.60 -21.87 14.26
CA GLU A 2 13.08 -21.81 14.12
C GLU A 2 13.65 -22.60 12.93
N ARG A 3 13.21 -23.85 12.72
CA ARG A 3 13.65 -24.66 11.57
C ARG A 3 13.29 -24.04 10.22
N CYS A 4 12.22 -23.24 10.16
CA CYS A 4 11.84 -22.54 8.94
C CYS A 4 12.93 -21.57 8.50
N ILE A 5 13.62 -20.90 9.44
CA ILE A 5 14.64 -19.89 9.15
C ILE A 5 15.77 -20.48 8.29
N HIS A 6 16.27 -21.66 8.65
CA HIS A 6 17.31 -22.34 7.88
C HIS A 6 16.83 -22.83 6.51
N LEU A 7 15.59 -23.34 6.45
CA LEU A 7 15.02 -23.87 5.21
C LEU A 7 14.59 -22.78 4.22
N LEU A 8 14.37 -21.54 4.69
CA LEU A 8 14.13 -20.40 3.80
C LEU A 8 15.33 -20.12 2.89
N SER A 9 16.54 -20.54 3.26
CA SER A 9 17.76 -20.39 2.45
C SER A 9 18.06 -21.60 1.58
N ALA A 10 17.15 -22.58 1.50
CA ALA A 10 17.36 -23.77 0.68
C ALA A 10 17.38 -23.44 -0.83
N PRO A 11 18.18 -24.15 -1.65
CA PRO A 11 18.26 -23.89 -3.09
C PRO A 11 16.96 -24.23 -3.85
N SER A 12 16.12 -25.09 -3.28
CA SER A 12 14.86 -25.51 -3.90
C SER A 12 13.76 -24.45 -3.73
N LEU A 13 13.29 -23.83 -4.83
CA LEU A 13 12.15 -22.91 -4.82
C LEU A 13 10.90 -23.53 -4.20
N ARG A 14 10.60 -24.80 -4.52
CA ARG A 14 9.43 -25.50 -3.98
C ARG A 14 9.49 -25.61 -2.45
N LEU A 15 10.66 -25.95 -1.91
CA LEU A 15 10.89 -25.96 -0.46
C LEU A 15 10.75 -24.55 0.11
N ARG A 16 11.36 -23.56 -0.57
CA ARG A 16 11.18 -22.11 -0.45
C ARG A 16 9.75 -21.73 -0.04
N LEU A 17 8.86 -21.98 -0.99
CA LEU A 17 7.44 -21.66 -0.92
C LEU A 17 6.72 -22.40 0.21
N LYS A 18 7.00 -23.69 0.39
CA LYS A 18 6.39 -24.48 1.47
C LYS A 18 6.78 -24.00 2.85
N VAL A 19 8.03 -23.56 3.01
CA VAL A 19 8.50 -23.02 4.29
C VAL A 19 7.84 -21.67 4.58
N LEU A 20 7.62 -20.84 3.56
CA LEU A 20 6.83 -19.60 3.71
C LEU A 20 5.37 -19.90 4.08
N ASP A 21 4.74 -20.94 3.51
CA ASP A 21 3.40 -21.40 3.91
C ASP A 21 3.36 -21.78 5.40
N VAL A 22 4.34 -22.55 5.85
CA VAL A 22 4.44 -22.99 7.25
C VAL A 22 4.72 -21.81 8.18
N LEU A 23 5.57 -20.87 7.75
CA LEU A 23 5.89 -19.67 8.51
C LEU A 23 4.62 -18.83 8.75
N GLU A 24 3.83 -18.59 7.70
CA GLU A 24 2.56 -17.88 7.79
C GLU A 24 1.60 -18.54 8.79
N LEU A 25 1.49 -19.87 8.74
CA LEU A 25 0.65 -20.64 9.67
C LEU A 25 1.16 -20.50 11.11
N CYS A 26 2.47 -20.62 11.33
CA CYS A 26 3.05 -20.45 12.65
C CYS A 26 2.79 -19.05 13.23
N VAL A 27 2.87 -18.00 12.40
CA VAL A 27 2.56 -16.63 12.82
C VAL A 27 1.12 -16.52 13.31
N ARG A 28 0.17 -17.08 12.55
CA ARG A 28 -1.26 -17.09 12.94
C ARG A 28 -1.53 -17.89 14.21
N VAL A 29 -0.90 -19.06 14.36
CA VAL A 29 -1.10 -19.90 15.54
C VAL A 29 -0.54 -19.25 16.81
N LEU A 30 0.51 -18.45 16.68
CA LEU A 30 1.18 -17.79 17.80
C LEU A 30 0.68 -16.35 18.04
N SER A 31 -0.36 -15.90 17.34
CA SER A 31 -0.84 -14.50 17.42
C SER A 31 -1.21 -14.08 18.85
N GLU A 32 -1.78 -14.99 19.65
CA GLU A 32 -2.15 -14.72 21.05
C GLU A 32 -0.98 -14.90 22.04
N LYS A 33 0.20 -15.29 21.56
CA LYS A 33 1.40 -15.57 22.36
C LYS A 33 2.52 -14.62 21.97
N GLU A 34 2.29 -13.32 22.14
CA GLU A 34 3.20 -12.24 21.72
C GLU A 34 4.64 -12.43 22.21
N ASN A 35 4.82 -12.81 23.49
CA ASN A 35 6.13 -13.08 24.09
C ASN A 35 6.93 -14.20 23.38
N GLU A 36 6.25 -15.09 22.67
CA GLU A 36 6.87 -16.12 21.83
C GLU A 36 6.97 -15.67 20.38
N LEU A 37 5.93 -15.00 19.85
CA LEU A 37 5.86 -14.59 18.45
C LEU A 37 6.92 -13.53 18.10
N LEU A 38 7.06 -12.47 18.89
CA LEU A 38 7.96 -11.36 18.54
C LEU A 38 9.43 -11.77 18.46
N PRO A 39 9.98 -12.56 19.40
CA PRO A 39 11.33 -13.09 19.26
C PRO A 39 11.51 -13.94 17.99
N MET A 40 10.50 -14.73 17.62
CA MET A 40 10.57 -15.53 16.40
C MET A 40 10.48 -14.68 15.14
N ALA A 41 9.62 -13.65 15.12
CA ALA A 41 9.53 -12.67 14.05
C ALA A 41 10.86 -11.94 13.86
N HIS A 42 11.54 -11.57 14.95
CA HIS A 42 12.88 -11.01 14.91
C HIS A 42 13.90 -11.98 14.29
N ARG A 43 13.92 -13.24 14.73
CA ARG A 43 14.87 -14.24 14.21
C ARG A 43 14.62 -14.57 12.74
N CYS A 44 13.37 -14.61 12.27
CA CYS A 44 13.07 -14.91 10.88
C CYS A 44 13.26 -13.72 9.93
N TRP A 45 13.33 -12.50 10.47
CA TRP A 45 13.38 -11.26 9.69
C TRP A 45 14.47 -11.25 8.60
N PRO A 46 15.76 -11.54 8.89
CA PRO A 46 16.81 -11.46 7.86
C PRO A 46 16.56 -12.41 6.68
N ALA A 47 16.08 -13.63 6.97
CA ALA A 47 15.74 -14.60 5.94
C ALA A 47 14.53 -14.12 5.12
N LEU A 48 13.51 -13.55 5.77
CA LEU A 48 12.33 -13.02 5.10
C LEU A 48 12.68 -11.84 4.18
N VAL A 49 13.52 -10.90 4.64
CA VAL A 49 13.99 -9.76 3.83
C VAL A 49 14.69 -10.23 2.55
N GLN A 50 15.51 -11.29 2.63
CA GLN A 50 16.12 -11.86 1.43
C GLN A 50 15.07 -12.43 0.46
N ARG A 51 14.04 -13.13 0.97
CA ARG A 51 12.96 -13.67 0.12
C ARG A 51 12.11 -12.56 -0.51
N LEU A 52 11.94 -11.44 0.19
CA LEU A 52 11.19 -10.27 -0.28
C LEU A 52 11.93 -9.47 -1.37
N THR A 53 13.26 -9.48 -1.36
CA THR A 53 14.05 -8.48 -2.11
C THR A 53 15.05 -9.06 -3.10
N ALA A 54 15.40 -10.33 -2.97
CA ALA A 54 16.43 -10.98 -3.78
C ALA A 54 16.08 -12.46 -4.02
N ASP A 55 14.92 -12.71 -4.62
CA ASP A 55 14.45 -14.06 -4.89
C ASP A 55 13.61 -14.17 -6.17
N ASP A 56 13.26 -15.41 -6.52
CA ASP A 56 12.28 -15.73 -7.54
C ASP A 56 10.97 -14.96 -7.29
N PRO A 57 10.36 -14.37 -8.32
CA PRO A 57 9.11 -13.62 -8.22
C PRO A 57 7.98 -14.33 -7.47
N LEU A 58 7.87 -15.66 -7.58
CA LEU A 58 6.86 -16.43 -6.82
C LEU A 58 7.17 -16.46 -5.32
N ALA A 59 8.46 -16.55 -4.96
CA ALA A 59 8.90 -16.50 -3.57
C ALA A 59 8.70 -15.10 -2.99
N VAL A 60 8.99 -14.04 -3.76
CA VAL A 60 8.71 -12.65 -3.37
C VAL A 60 7.22 -12.45 -3.10
N LEU A 61 6.37 -12.90 -4.02
CA LEU A 61 4.91 -12.82 -3.88
C LEU A 61 4.44 -13.50 -2.60
N ARG A 62 4.98 -14.70 -2.33
CA ARG A 62 4.60 -15.46 -1.14
C ARG A 62 5.13 -14.83 0.14
N ALA A 63 6.37 -14.35 0.13
CA ALA A 63 6.99 -13.68 1.25
C ALA A 63 6.27 -12.37 1.61
N PHE A 64 5.78 -11.63 0.62
CA PHE A 64 4.98 -10.42 0.85
C PHE A 64 3.68 -10.72 1.60
N ARG A 65 3.00 -11.85 1.31
CA ARG A 65 1.83 -12.28 2.09
C ARG A 65 2.17 -12.64 3.53
N VAL A 66 3.33 -13.26 3.75
CA VAL A 66 3.84 -13.53 5.11
C VAL A 66 4.11 -12.21 5.83
N LEU A 67 4.70 -11.22 5.15
CA LEU A 67 4.93 -9.89 5.71
C LEU A 67 3.63 -9.21 6.11
N CYS A 68 2.59 -9.27 5.27
CA CYS A 68 1.27 -8.76 5.62
C CYS A 68 0.79 -9.41 6.90
N THR A 69 0.76 -10.75 6.96
CA THR A 69 0.33 -11.53 8.15
C THR A 69 1.14 -11.18 9.41
N LEU A 70 2.44 -10.93 9.26
CA LEU A 70 3.28 -10.45 10.36
C LEU A 70 2.90 -9.04 10.80
N GLY A 71 2.63 -8.12 9.89
CA GLY A 71 2.10 -6.79 10.23
C GLY A 71 0.74 -6.89 10.92
N GLU A 72 -0.10 -7.86 10.52
CA GLU A 72 -1.40 -8.12 11.15
C GLU A 72 -1.31 -8.56 12.61
N THR A 73 -0.24 -9.25 12.98
CA THR A 73 -0.12 -9.96 14.28
C THR A 73 0.92 -9.35 15.21
N CYS A 74 1.98 -8.74 14.65
CA CYS A 74 3.06 -8.13 15.40
C CYS A 74 2.96 -6.59 15.48
N GLY A 75 2.06 -5.97 14.72
CA GLY A 75 1.89 -4.52 14.70
C GLY A 75 3.18 -3.74 14.41
N ASP A 76 3.35 -2.61 15.10
CA ASP A 76 4.46 -1.66 14.97
C ASP A 76 5.85 -2.23 15.31
N PHE A 77 5.93 -3.41 15.93
CA PHE A 77 7.20 -4.11 16.21
C PHE A 77 8.10 -4.24 14.96
N LEU A 78 7.49 -4.33 13.78
CA LEU A 78 8.17 -4.43 12.49
C LEU A 78 8.28 -3.08 11.75
N GLY A 79 7.61 -2.02 12.21
CA GLY A 79 7.46 -0.75 11.50
C GLY A 79 8.79 -0.15 11.05
N ARG A 80 9.72 0.08 11.99
CA ARG A 80 11.06 0.63 11.66
C ARG A 80 11.86 -0.22 10.67
N ARG A 81 11.69 -1.55 10.69
CA ARG A 81 12.41 -2.46 9.78
C ARG A 81 11.77 -2.48 8.39
N VAL A 82 10.44 -2.49 8.33
CA VAL A 82 9.70 -2.41 7.06
C VAL A 82 9.98 -1.08 6.38
N SER A 83 9.84 0.04 7.10
CA SER A 83 10.17 1.40 6.65
C SER A 83 11.55 1.47 6.01
N LYS A 84 12.59 0.93 6.67
CA LYS A 84 13.98 1.06 6.19
C LYS A 84 14.39 0.04 5.13
N GLU A 85 13.96 -1.21 5.26
CA GLU A 85 14.54 -2.31 4.47
C GLU A 85 13.66 -2.77 3.32
N ILE A 86 12.33 -2.55 3.42
CA ILE A 86 11.33 -3.14 2.52
C ILE A 86 10.58 -2.07 1.74
N LEU A 87 10.05 -1.05 2.41
CA LEU A 87 9.17 -0.05 1.81
C LEU A 87 9.79 0.63 0.58
N PRO A 88 11.06 1.11 0.61
CA PRO A 88 11.66 1.78 -0.54
C PRO A 88 11.79 0.86 -1.75
N LYS A 89 11.98 -0.46 -1.53
CA LYS A 89 12.09 -1.45 -2.61
C LYS A 89 10.73 -1.78 -3.21
N LEU A 90 9.70 -1.88 -2.38
CA LEU A 90 8.32 -2.06 -2.86
C LEU A 90 7.87 -0.86 -3.69
N CYS A 91 8.09 0.36 -3.18
CA CYS A 91 7.73 1.60 -3.86
C CYS A 91 8.49 1.74 -5.18
N SER A 92 9.82 1.58 -5.16
CA SER A 92 10.63 1.63 -6.39
C SER A 92 10.23 0.58 -7.43
N SER A 93 9.86 -0.64 -7.00
CA SER A 93 9.36 -1.67 -7.91
C SER A 93 8.01 -1.29 -8.52
N LEU A 94 7.09 -0.76 -7.72
CA LEU A 94 5.80 -0.28 -8.19
C LEU A 94 5.96 0.88 -9.18
N GLU A 95 6.80 1.88 -8.88
CA GLU A 95 7.08 3.00 -9.78
C GLU A 95 7.66 2.53 -11.12
N HIS A 96 8.60 1.59 -11.07
CA HIS A 96 9.20 1.01 -12.28
C HIS A 96 8.17 0.28 -13.16
N HIS A 97 7.24 -0.45 -12.55
CA HIS A 97 6.24 -1.23 -13.28
C HIS A 97 4.98 -0.44 -13.68
N ALA A 98 4.68 0.69 -13.03
CA ALA A 98 3.52 1.52 -13.33
C ALA A 98 3.40 1.93 -14.81
N PRO A 99 4.44 2.44 -15.49
CA PRO A 99 4.34 2.78 -16.91
C PRO A 99 4.23 1.55 -17.82
N VAL A 100 4.73 0.39 -17.37
CA VAL A 100 4.60 -0.87 -18.11
C VAL A 100 3.16 -1.34 -18.07
N SER A 101 2.55 -1.41 -16.88
CA SER A 101 1.16 -1.83 -16.72
C SER A 101 0.17 -0.87 -17.37
N ALA A 102 0.42 0.44 -17.32
CA ALA A 102 -0.43 1.44 -17.98
C ALA A 102 -0.47 1.34 -19.50
N LYS A 103 0.56 0.73 -20.11
CA LYS A 103 0.66 0.54 -21.58
C LYS A 103 0.40 -0.91 -21.98
N ALA A 104 0.07 -1.78 -21.03
CA ALA A 104 0.01 -3.21 -21.27
C ALA A 104 -1.34 -3.64 -21.86
N GLY A 105 -1.30 -4.62 -22.75
CA GLY A 105 -2.50 -5.26 -23.27
C GLY A 105 -3.11 -6.28 -22.29
N PRO A 106 -4.27 -6.86 -22.63
CA PRO A 106 -5.02 -7.77 -21.73
C PRO A 106 -4.22 -8.97 -21.20
N VAL A 107 -3.25 -9.46 -21.96
CA VAL A 107 -2.41 -10.62 -21.56
C VAL A 107 -1.58 -10.33 -20.31
N TYR A 108 -1.31 -9.05 -20.01
CA TYR A 108 -0.50 -8.65 -18.87
C TYR A 108 -1.01 -9.17 -17.53
N THR A 109 -2.32 -9.34 -17.37
CA THR A 109 -2.94 -9.85 -16.14
C THR A 109 -2.54 -11.28 -15.79
N HIS A 110 -1.98 -12.02 -16.74
CA HIS A 110 -1.46 -13.37 -16.52
C HIS A 110 0.01 -13.41 -16.13
N THR A 111 0.73 -12.28 -16.24
CA THR A 111 2.16 -12.18 -15.93
C THR A 111 2.41 -12.22 -14.43
N MET A 112 3.66 -12.55 -14.05
CA MET A 112 4.07 -12.52 -12.66
C MET A 112 4.21 -11.08 -12.14
N ALA A 113 4.66 -10.15 -12.99
CA ALA A 113 4.79 -8.73 -12.64
C ALA A 113 3.43 -8.15 -12.20
N TYR A 114 2.37 -8.40 -12.98
CA TYR A 114 1.02 -7.99 -12.60
C TYR A 114 0.58 -8.57 -11.25
N LYS A 115 0.80 -9.88 -11.03
CA LYS A 115 0.41 -10.55 -9.78
C LYS A 115 1.15 -9.98 -8.57
N LEU A 116 2.41 -9.60 -8.74
CA LEU A 116 3.20 -8.94 -7.72
C LEU A 116 2.69 -7.52 -7.45
N GLN A 117 2.53 -6.68 -8.47
CA GLN A 117 1.96 -5.33 -8.32
C GLN A 117 0.62 -5.37 -7.59
N LEU A 118 -0.29 -6.26 -8.04
CA LEU A 118 -1.61 -6.39 -7.44
C LEU A 118 -1.52 -6.80 -5.97
N ALA A 119 -0.69 -7.80 -5.64
CA ALA A 119 -0.54 -8.24 -4.27
C ALA A 119 0.03 -7.15 -3.37
N VAL A 120 1.05 -6.41 -3.84
CA VAL A 120 1.64 -5.30 -3.09
C VAL A 120 0.59 -4.22 -2.85
N LEU A 121 -0.09 -3.72 -3.90
CA LEU A 121 -1.13 -2.69 -3.75
C LEU A 121 -2.27 -3.14 -2.82
N GLN A 122 -2.68 -4.42 -2.88
CA GLN A 122 -3.73 -4.93 -2.00
C GLN A 122 -3.33 -4.97 -0.52
N GLY A 123 -2.04 -5.17 -0.22
CA GLY A 123 -1.55 -5.25 1.15
C GLY A 123 -1.02 -3.93 1.72
N LEU A 124 -0.48 -3.06 0.87
CA LEU A 124 0.39 -1.95 1.28
C LEU A 124 -0.30 -0.95 2.20
N GLY A 125 -1.52 -0.51 1.89
CA GLY A 125 -2.26 0.44 2.73
C GLY A 125 -2.49 -0.10 4.14
N SER A 126 -3.06 -1.31 4.24
CA SER A 126 -3.29 -1.98 5.53
C SER A 126 -1.99 -2.25 6.30
N LEU A 127 -0.90 -2.54 5.59
CA LEU A 127 0.40 -2.74 6.19
C LEU A 127 0.93 -1.44 6.80
N CYS A 128 0.82 -0.32 6.09
CA CYS A 128 1.22 0.98 6.61
C CYS A 128 0.46 1.33 7.90
N GLN A 129 -0.86 1.13 7.89
CA GLN A 129 -1.72 1.38 9.04
C GLN A 129 -1.36 0.49 10.24
N ARG A 130 -1.20 -0.82 10.05
CA ARG A 130 -0.93 -1.76 11.16
C ARG A 130 0.46 -1.64 11.75
N LEU A 131 1.41 -1.18 10.95
CA LEU A 131 2.79 -0.98 11.38
C LEU A 131 3.05 0.42 11.97
N ASP A 132 2.02 1.29 12.00
CA ASP A 132 2.12 2.68 12.44
C ASP A 132 3.28 3.42 11.74
N LEU A 133 3.31 3.35 10.40
CA LEU A 133 4.35 4.02 9.62
C LEU A 133 4.17 5.54 9.68
N GLY A 134 5.27 6.28 9.82
CA GLY A 134 5.24 7.73 9.98
C GLY A 134 5.02 8.47 8.66
N GLU A 135 4.66 9.76 8.76
CA GLU A 135 4.35 10.69 7.66
C GLU A 135 5.24 10.52 6.42
N LYS A 136 6.57 10.57 6.58
CA LYS A 136 7.52 10.43 5.46
C LYS A 136 7.38 9.13 4.67
N ASP A 137 7.03 8.04 5.36
CA ASP A 137 6.80 6.74 4.72
C ASP A 137 5.45 6.76 3.99
N LEU A 138 4.43 7.39 4.58
CA LEU A 138 3.10 7.54 3.98
C LEU A 138 3.14 8.42 2.73
N ASP A 139 3.91 9.51 2.73
CA ASP A 139 4.12 10.39 1.57
C ASP A 139 4.67 9.60 0.38
N VAL A 140 5.72 8.79 0.62
CA VAL A 140 6.32 7.93 -0.41
C VAL A 140 5.31 6.91 -0.94
N VAL A 141 4.51 6.30 -0.05
CA VAL A 141 3.47 5.35 -0.46
C VAL A 141 2.38 6.04 -1.27
N CYS A 142 1.98 7.25 -0.87
CA CYS A 142 0.98 8.07 -1.54
C CYS A 142 1.43 8.40 -2.97
N ASP A 143 2.62 8.97 -3.12
CA ASP A 143 3.23 9.34 -4.41
C ASP A 143 3.35 8.14 -5.35
N THR A 144 3.85 7.01 -4.84
CA THR A 144 3.98 5.79 -5.64
C THR A 144 2.61 5.25 -6.07
N CYS A 145 1.63 5.19 -5.16
CA CYS A 145 0.32 4.60 -5.45
C CYS A 145 -0.56 5.50 -6.31
N LEU A 146 -0.33 6.81 -6.32
CA LEU A 146 -1.01 7.78 -7.18
C LEU A 146 -0.90 7.39 -8.66
N LEU A 147 0.27 6.90 -9.09
CA LEU A 147 0.51 6.38 -10.46
C LEU A 147 -0.48 5.27 -10.87
N TYR A 148 -1.04 4.57 -9.88
CA TYR A 148 -1.98 3.48 -10.09
C TYR A 148 -3.45 3.92 -10.10
N LEU A 149 -3.75 5.18 -9.78
CA LEU A 149 -5.08 5.77 -9.95
C LEU A 149 -5.39 6.15 -11.41
N SER A 150 -4.43 6.05 -12.32
CA SER A 150 -4.67 6.30 -13.75
C SER A 150 -5.64 5.26 -14.33
N CYS A 151 -6.63 5.73 -15.10
CA CYS A 151 -7.57 4.89 -15.84
C CYS A 151 -6.89 4.03 -16.92
N ARG A 152 -5.62 4.29 -17.25
CA ARG A 152 -4.80 3.47 -18.15
C ARG A 152 -4.29 2.19 -17.50
N GLN A 153 -4.28 2.13 -16.17
CA GLN A 153 -3.88 0.92 -15.45
C GLN A 153 -4.94 -0.17 -15.61
N PRO A 154 -4.59 -1.46 -15.48
CA PRO A 154 -5.57 -2.51 -15.31
C PRO A 154 -6.53 -2.22 -14.14
N ILE A 155 -7.84 -2.45 -14.34
CA ILE A 155 -8.89 -2.05 -13.38
C ILE A 155 -8.64 -2.55 -11.95
N ARG A 156 -8.12 -3.78 -11.80
CA ARG A 156 -7.81 -4.35 -10.48
C ARG A 156 -6.65 -3.66 -9.77
N LEU A 157 -5.68 -3.11 -10.52
CA LEU A 157 -4.61 -2.30 -9.93
C LEU A 157 -5.14 -0.93 -9.50
N GLN A 158 -6.07 -0.34 -10.26
CA GLN A 158 -6.77 0.88 -9.86
C GLN A 158 -7.56 0.66 -8.56
N GLU A 159 -8.39 -0.39 -8.51
CA GLU A 159 -9.16 -0.77 -7.31
C GLU A 159 -8.25 -0.99 -6.09
N ALA A 160 -7.13 -1.68 -6.29
CA ALA A 160 -6.15 -1.92 -5.23
C ALA A 160 -5.48 -0.62 -4.76
N SER A 161 -5.11 0.28 -5.68
CA SER A 161 -4.56 1.59 -5.31
C SER A 161 -5.59 2.45 -4.56
N MET A 162 -6.84 2.51 -5.03
CA MET A 162 -7.92 3.17 -4.29
C MET A 162 -8.07 2.60 -2.88
N SER A 163 -7.92 1.28 -2.70
CA SER A 163 -7.90 0.65 -1.38
C SER A 163 -6.72 1.16 -0.53
N VAL A 164 -5.52 1.32 -1.10
CA VAL A 164 -4.37 1.93 -0.39
C VAL A 164 -4.76 3.32 0.12
N PHE A 165 -5.27 4.19 -0.76
CA PHE A 165 -5.67 5.55 -0.38
C PHE A 165 -6.70 5.55 0.76
N ARG A 166 -7.71 4.68 0.73
CA ARG A 166 -8.66 4.57 1.86
C ARG A 166 -7.98 4.24 3.18
N HIS A 167 -6.97 3.37 3.20
CA HIS A 167 -6.23 3.11 4.43
C HIS A 167 -5.37 4.30 4.85
N LEU A 168 -4.76 5.02 3.90
CA LEU A 168 -3.97 6.22 4.21
C LEU A 168 -4.85 7.34 4.77
N ILE A 169 -6.07 7.51 4.25
CA ILE A 169 -7.06 8.49 4.76
C ILE A 169 -7.41 8.22 6.22
N GLN A 170 -7.47 6.95 6.64
CA GLN A 170 -7.71 6.59 8.04
C GLN A 170 -6.52 6.91 8.97
N VAL A 171 -5.34 7.19 8.43
CA VAL A 171 -4.13 7.52 9.19
C VAL A 171 -3.85 9.02 9.17
N ASP A 172 -3.91 9.64 7.99
CA ASP A 172 -3.69 11.06 7.78
C ASP A 172 -4.65 11.60 6.68
N PRO A 173 -5.90 11.94 7.06
CA PRO A 173 -6.91 12.38 6.10
C PRO A 173 -6.54 13.70 5.42
N ASP A 174 -5.92 14.63 6.15
CA ASP A 174 -5.63 15.98 5.65
C ASP A 174 -4.54 15.96 4.58
N SER A 175 -3.44 15.21 4.80
CA SER A 175 -2.35 15.08 3.82
C SER A 175 -2.85 14.39 2.54
N VAL A 176 -3.65 13.34 2.68
CA VAL A 176 -4.18 12.60 1.53
C VAL A 176 -5.22 13.42 0.76
N TRP A 177 -6.12 14.12 1.46
CA TRP A 177 -7.06 15.06 0.84
C TRP A 177 -6.31 16.11 0.03
N PHE A 178 -5.30 16.75 0.63
CA PHE A 178 -4.52 17.79 -0.02
C PHE A 178 -3.84 17.26 -1.29
N THR A 179 -3.21 16.08 -1.20
CA THR A 179 -2.55 15.42 -2.33
C THR A 179 -3.53 15.14 -3.49
N LEU A 180 -4.70 14.58 -3.18
CA LEU A 180 -5.73 14.28 -4.18
C LEU A 180 -6.33 15.56 -4.79
N ALA A 181 -6.60 16.57 -3.98
CA ALA A 181 -7.20 17.82 -4.41
C ALA A 181 -6.23 18.71 -5.21
N GLU A 182 -4.92 18.61 -4.95
CA GLU A 182 -3.87 19.20 -5.80
C GLU A 182 -3.84 18.58 -7.20
N LEU A 183 -4.26 17.31 -7.35
CA LEU A 183 -4.33 16.64 -8.63
C LEU A 183 -5.62 16.97 -9.38
N HIS A 184 -6.78 16.77 -8.74
CA HIS A 184 -8.10 17.15 -9.25
C HIS A 184 -8.99 17.60 -8.10
N CYS A 185 -9.47 18.85 -8.17
CA CYS A 185 -10.37 19.40 -7.17
C CYS A 185 -11.81 19.49 -7.72
N PRO A 186 -12.82 18.91 -7.03
CA PRO A 186 -14.20 18.88 -7.51
C PRO A 186 -14.88 20.26 -7.51
N SER A 187 -14.48 21.17 -6.63
CA SER A 187 -15.17 22.43 -6.39
C SER A 187 -14.21 23.57 -6.04
N PRO A 188 -14.52 24.82 -6.42
CA PRO A 188 -13.81 25.98 -5.91
C PRO A 188 -14.10 26.16 -4.41
N TYR A 189 -13.06 26.40 -3.61
CA TYR A 189 -13.23 26.77 -2.19
C TYR A 189 -13.45 28.27 -2.07
N VAL A 190 -14.72 28.66 -1.89
CA VAL A 190 -15.11 30.04 -1.64
C VAL A 190 -14.95 30.33 -0.14
N PRO A 191 -14.19 31.37 0.24
CA PRO A 191 -14.03 31.70 1.65
C PRO A 191 -15.38 32.10 2.27
N PRO A 192 -15.70 31.68 3.50
CA PRO A 192 -16.97 32.00 4.15
C PRO A 192 -17.09 33.48 4.53
N HIS A 193 -15.97 34.20 4.59
CA HIS A 193 -15.91 35.63 4.93
C HIS A 193 -15.03 36.39 3.93
N PRO A 194 -15.40 37.61 3.52
CA PRO A 194 -14.65 38.42 2.54
C PRO A 194 -13.21 38.78 2.97
N ASP A 195 -12.92 38.79 4.27
CA ASP A 195 -11.57 39.05 4.79
C ASP A 195 -10.61 37.85 4.65
N LEU A 196 -11.15 36.66 4.33
CA LEU A 196 -10.35 35.45 4.13
C LEU A 196 -9.97 35.31 2.65
N HIS A 197 -8.73 34.90 2.42
CA HIS A 197 -8.26 34.63 1.06
C HIS A 197 -8.77 33.26 0.58
N PRO A 198 -9.20 33.15 -0.68
CA PRO A 198 -9.60 31.86 -1.24
C PRO A 198 -8.41 30.89 -1.29
N VAL A 199 -8.64 29.65 -0.89
CA VAL A 199 -7.66 28.57 -1.06
C VAL A 199 -7.55 28.27 -2.55
N LYS A 200 -6.33 28.29 -3.08
CA LYS A 200 -6.05 27.91 -4.48
C LYS A 200 -5.31 26.60 -4.49
N LEU A 201 -5.98 25.56 -4.97
CA LEU A 201 -5.37 24.26 -5.20
C LEU A 201 -5.01 24.10 -6.67
N SER A 202 -3.90 23.44 -6.96
CA SER A 202 -3.42 23.23 -8.33
C SER A 202 -4.42 22.44 -9.19
N GLY A 203 -5.24 21.60 -8.57
CA GLY A 203 -6.23 20.76 -9.22
C GLY A 203 -7.54 21.49 -9.57
N MET A 204 -7.73 22.73 -9.11
CA MET A 204 -8.94 23.51 -9.42
C MET A 204 -9.00 23.90 -10.89
N GLY A 205 -10.14 23.62 -11.54
CA GLY A 205 -10.37 24.00 -12.93
C GLY A 205 -9.49 23.27 -13.95
N ARG A 206 -8.76 22.22 -13.53
CA ARG A 206 -8.02 21.37 -14.46
C ARG A 206 -8.99 20.60 -15.37
N PRO A 207 -8.66 20.46 -16.67
CA PRO A 207 -9.40 19.55 -17.53
C PRO A 207 -9.25 18.12 -17.02
N ARG A 208 -10.27 17.29 -17.26
CA ARG A 208 -10.22 15.86 -16.92
C ARG A 208 -9.05 15.19 -17.63
N ASP A 209 -8.32 14.35 -16.90
CA ASP A 209 -7.19 13.55 -17.39
C ASP A 209 -7.33 12.08 -16.96
N GLU A 210 -6.24 11.32 -17.08
CA GLU A 210 -6.23 9.89 -16.76
C GLU A 210 -6.49 9.58 -15.28
N TYR A 211 -6.31 10.51 -14.35
CA TYR A 211 -6.50 10.29 -12.90
C TYR A 211 -7.87 10.76 -12.40
N SER A 212 -8.52 11.66 -13.12
CA SER A 212 -9.69 12.40 -12.63
C SER A 212 -10.80 11.52 -12.05
N ASP A 213 -11.18 10.43 -12.72
CA ASP A 213 -12.33 9.64 -12.29
C ASP A 213 -12.09 8.95 -10.94
N ASN A 214 -10.90 8.37 -10.73
CA ASN A 214 -10.57 7.69 -9.46
C ASN A 214 -10.31 8.67 -8.32
N VAL A 215 -9.63 9.79 -8.61
CA VAL A 215 -9.37 10.85 -7.62
C VAL A 215 -10.68 11.48 -7.14
N LEU A 216 -11.55 11.90 -8.07
CA LEU A 216 -12.85 12.49 -7.74
C LEU A 216 -13.76 11.49 -7.01
N LYS A 217 -13.64 10.19 -7.31
CA LYS A 217 -14.36 9.14 -6.59
C LYS A 217 -13.87 9.03 -5.14
N LEU A 218 -12.57 9.01 -4.90
CA LEU A 218 -12.00 8.99 -3.54
C LEU A 218 -12.42 10.24 -2.75
N LEU A 219 -12.30 11.43 -3.34
CA LEU A 219 -12.68 12.68 -2.69
C LEU A 219 -14.17 12.68 -2.29
N ARG A 220 -15.04 12.23 -3.19
CA ARG A 220 -16.48 12.16 -2.93
C ARG A 220 -16.87 11.14 -1.87
N GLU A 221 -16.29 9.94 -1.95
CA GLU A 221 -16.67 8.85 -1.05
C GLU A 221 -16.17 9.09 0.37
N GLU A 222 -14.99 9.68 0.54
CA GLU A 222 -14.30 9.76 1.83
C GLU A 222 -14.40 11.14 2.50
N PHE A 223 -14.61 12.24 1.77
CA PHE A 223 -14.57 13.61 2.32
C PHE A 223 -15.88 14.41 2.15
N ASP A 224 -16.70 14.13 1.14
CA ASP A 224 -17.94 14.90 0.92
C ASP A 224 -19.08 14.52 1.90
N SER A 225 -18.94 13.44 2.67
CA SER A 225 -19.97 12.96 3.60
C SER A 225 -20.20 13.86 4.83
N GLU A 226 -19.31 14.81 5.11
CA GLU A 226 -19.45 15.75 6.25
C GLU A 226 -20.23 17.03 5.88
N MET A 227 -20.43 17.33 4.60
CA MET A 227 -21.05 18.59 4.14
C MET A 227 -22.60 18.60 4.18
N VAL A 228 -23.25 17.48 4.54
CA VAL A 228 -24.72 17.39 4.59
C VAL A 228 -25.27 17.59 6.02
N GLY A 229 -24.40 17.73 7.03
CA GLY A 229 -24.79 17.87 8.45
C GLY A 229 -25.11 19.30 8.92
N GLU A 230 -24.67 20.34 8.22
CA GLU A 230 -24.82 21.74 8.66
C GLU A 230 -25.71 22.54 7.71
N SER A 231 -26.99 22.17 7.62
CA SER A 231 -28.02 23.05 7.06
C SER A 231 -29.39 22.81 7.72
N VAL A 232 -29.39 22.63 9.04
CA VAL A 232 -30.57 22.88 9.87
C VAL A 232 -30.12 23.58 11.16
N GLY A 233 -30.24 24.91 11.15
CA GLY A 233 -29.97 25.79 12.28
C GLY A 233 -30.33 27.23 11.92
#